data_AF-A0A1H9ZYI5-F1
#
_entry.id   AF-A0A1H9ZYI5-F1
#
_cell.length_a   1.000
_cell.length_b   1.000
_cell.length_c   1.000
_cell.angle_alpha   90.00
_cell.angle_beta   90.00
_cell.angle_gamma   90.00
#
_symmetry.space_group_name_H-M   'P 1'
#
loop_
_entity.id
_entity.type
_entity.pdbx_description
1 polymer ?
#
loop_
_entity_poly.entity_id
_entity_poly.type
_entity_poly.pdbx_seq_one_letter_code
_entity_poly.pdbx_strand_id
1 'polypeptide(L)'
;MLRPRVSLLILVVLSTILVGWTVLSPDEPPRLTVENQDKTRYQLTVFTAPNADSPTDVTFRATTEAGDRRDIGLADLQSGATYYNVTLAGDEVRSRHLTVRPTSNTTTTVETWEPGNTWGYVVEGNDDESIIGSDVITCEREGQRAHVTIVDGFQEQWTTHCAWERA
;
A
#
# COMPACT_ATOMS: atom_id res chain seq x y z
N MET A 1 21.74 -63.05 12.62
CA MET A 1 20.80 -62.37 13.53
C MET A 1 20.96 -60.86 13.37
N LEU A 2 19.84 -60.20 13.11
CA LEU A 2 19.52 -58.76 13.11
C LEU A 2 20.53 -57.72 12.56
N ARG A 3 20.11 -57.09 11.46
CA ARG A 3 20.65 -55.86 10.82
C ARG A 3 20.63 -54.65 11.78
N PRO A 4 21.70 -53.84 11.87
CA PRO A 4 21.63 -52.48 12.37
C PRO A 4 21.59 -51.49 11.20
N ARG A 5 20.60 -51.63 10.31
CA ARG A 5 20.33 -50.67 9.21
C ARG A 5 19.11 -49.77 9.50
N VAL A 6 18.62 -49.77 10.73
CA VAL A 6 17.33 -49.15 11.08
C VAL A 6 17.51 -47.86 11.91
N SER A 7 18.69 -47.55 12.44
CA SER A 7 18.88 -46.35 13.28
C SER A 7 19.33 -45.09 12.55
N LEU A 8 19.59 -45.13 11.23
CA LEU A 8 20.06 -43.93 10.51
C LEU A 8 18.97 -43.14 9.79
N LEU A 9 17.74 -43.67 9.72
CA LEU A 9 16.63 -43.00 9.02
C LEU A 9 15.82 -42.07 9.92
N ILE A 10 16.00 -42.11 11.24
CA ILE A 10 15.22 -41.28 12.18
C ILE A 10 15.86 -39.90 12.41
N LEU A 11 17.17 -39.73 12.15
CA LEU A 11 17.84 -38.45 12.40
C LEU A 11 17.67 -37.42 11.27
N VAL A 12 17.25 -37.83 10.06
CA VAL A 12 17.13 -36.93 8.90
C VAL A 12 15.74 -36.27 8.81
N VAL A 13 14.73 -36.81 9.50
CA VAL A 13 13.35 -36.28 9.45
C VAL A 13 13.11 -35.14 10.45
N LEU A 14 14.02 -34.92 11.41
CA LEU A 14 13.84 -33.93 12.49
C LEU A 14 14.63 -32.62 12.27
N SER A 15 14.83 -32.19 11.01
CA SER A 15 15.59 -30.96 10.68
C SER A 15 14.91 -30.01 9.71
N THR A 16 13.63 -30.18 9.38
CA THR A 16 12.95 -29.36 8.35
C THR A 16 11.91 -28.38 8.87
N ILE A 17 11.82 -28.12 10.18
CA ILE A 17 10.91 -27.09 10.70
C ILE A 17 11.59 -26.29 11.81
N LEU A 18 12.62 -25.53 11.45
CA LEU A 18 12.70 -24.18 12.00
C LEU A 18 12.30 -23.23 10.89
N VAL A 19 11.01 -22.88 10.94
CA VAL A 19 10.41 -21.74 10.26
C VAL A 19 11.38 -20.57 10.41
N GLY A 20 11.84 -20.06 9.27
CA GLY A 20 12.68 -18.88 9.22
C GLY A 20 12.02 -17.78 10.02
N TRP A 21 12.64 -17.42 11.14
CA TRP A 21 12.47 -16.09 11.70
C TRP A 21 13.13 -15.17 10.68
N THR A 22 12.33 -14.72 9.71
CA THR A 22 12.75 -13.65 8.83
C THR A 22 13.08 -12.48 9.73
N VAL A 23 14.35 -12.10 9.65
CA VAL A 23 14.97 -10.94 10.26
C VAL A 23 13.98 -9.79 10.16
N LEU A 24 13.55 -9.25 11.31
CA LEU A 24 13.02 -7.88 11.35
C LEU A 24 14.19 -6.99 10.97
N SER A 25 14.35 -6.71 9.67
CA SER A 25 15.19 -5.61 9.22
C SER A 25 14.43 -4.34 9.59
N PRO A 26 14.96 -3.54 10.53
CA PRO A 26 14.35 -2.25 10.86
C PRO A 26 14.31 -1.34 9.62
N ASP A 27 15.23 -1.51 8.65
CA ASP A 27 15.42 -0.62 7.50
C ASP A 27 14.56 -0.96 6.27
N GLU A 28 13.28 -1.32 6.45
CA GLU A 28 12.41 -1.65 5.32
C GLU A 28 11.45 -0.49 4.96
N PRO A 29 11.45 -0.01 3.71
CA PRO A 29 10.48 1.00 3.28
C PRO A 29 9.04 0.50 3.41
N PRO A 30 8.06 1.42 3.51
CA PRO A 30 6.66 1.06 3.62
C PRO A 30 6.21 0.10 2.51
N ARG A 31 5.31 -0.81 2.85
CA ARG A 31 4.71 -1.73 1.88
C ARG A 31 3.21 -1.56 1.83
N LEU A 32 2.67 -1.49 0.61
CA LEU A 32 1.24 -1.47 0.35
C LEU A 32 0.84 -2.76 -0.36
N THR A 33 -0.20 -3.41 0.13
CA THR A 33 -0.86 -4.53 -0.57
C THR A 33 -2.29 -4.16 -0.87
N VAL A 34 -2.65 -4.21 -2.15
CA VAL A 34 -4.02 -4.03 -2.63
C VAL A 34 -4.55 -5.39 -3.08
N GLU A 35 -5.58 -5.89 -2.40
CA GLU A 35 -6.37 -7.03 -2.81
C GLU A 35 -7.55 -6.55 -3.64
N ASN A 36 -7.64 -7.03 -4.87
CA ASN A 36 -8.76 -6.75 -5.75
C ASN A 36 -9.62 -8.00 -5.91
N GLN A 37 -10.82 -7.97 -5.36
CA GLN A 37 -11.78 -9.08 -5.46
C GLN A 37 -12.68 -8.96 -6.70
N ASP A 38 -12.58 -7.86 -7.44
CA ASP A 38 -13.41 -7.58 -8.60
C ASP A 38 -12.81 -8.17 -9.89
N LYS A 39 -13.67 -8.27 -10.91
CA LYS A 39 -13.31 -8.74 -12.25
C LYS A 39 -12.73 -7.64 -13.15
N THR A 40 -12.67 -6.42 -12.64
CA THR A 40 -12.14 -5.22 -13.28
C THR A 40 -10.72 -4.93 -12.78
N ARG A 41 -9.97 -4.14 -13.56
CA ARG A 41 -8.63 -3.67 -13.17
C ARG A 41 -8.72 -2.24 -12.65
N TYR A 42 -7.77 -1.86 -11.80
CA TYR A 42 -7.67 -0.51 -11.23
C TYR A 42 -6.28 0.07 -11.44
N GLN A 43 -6.18 1.39 -11.38
CA GLN A 43 -4.90 2.09 -11.34
C GLN A 43 -4.60 2.49 -9.91
N LEU A 44 -3.40 2.15 -9.44
CA LEU A 44 -2.88 2.50 -8.14
C LEU A 44 -1.77 3.52 -8.33
N THR A 45 -1.91 4.67 -7.69
CA THR A 45 -0.85 5.65 -7.54
C THR A 45 -0.39 5.63 -6.10
N VAL A 46 0.89 5.36 -5.87
CA VAL A 46 1.52 5.47 -4.55
C VAL A 46 2.45 6.66 -4.56
N PHE A 47 2.45 7.46 -3.51
CA PHE A 47 3.24 8.70 -3.45
C PHE A 47 3.94 8.88 -2.10
N THR A 48 5.00 9.68 -2.12
CA THR A 48 5.71 10.18 -0.93
C THR A 48 5.65 11.70 -0.92
N ALA A 49 5.35 12.29 0.23
CA ALA A 49 5.32 13.72 0.50
C ALA A 49 6.33 14.07 1.61
N PRO A 50 7.41 14.82 1.31
CA PRO A 50 8.30 15.32 2.34
C PRO A 50 7.64 16.45 3.14
N ASN A 51 7.97 16.56 4.43
CA ASN A 51 7.53 17.65 5.32
C ASN A 51 6.00 17.78 5.51
N ALA A 52 5.25 16.68 5.35
CA ALA A 52 3.84 16.64 5.74
C ALA A 52 3.73 15.94 7.09
N ASP A 53 3.31 16.68 8.13
CA ASP A 53 3.17 16.18 9.50
C ASP A 53 1.75 15.61 9.74
N SER A 54 0.80 15.99 8.90
CA SER A 54 -0.60 15.58 8.94
C SER A 54 -1.12 15.22 7.54
N PRO A 55 -2.13 14.32 7.42
CA PRO A 55 -2.86 14.10 6.17
C PRO A 55 -3.41 15.38 5.53
N THR A 56 -3.70 16.40 6.34
CA THR A 56 -4.21 17.71 5.87
C THR A 56 -3.16 18.57 5.17
N ASP A 57 -1.89 18.26 5.35
CA ASP A 57 -0.79 19.02 4.74
C ASP A 57 -0.55 18.56 3.28
N VAL A 58 -1.18 17.46 2.89
CA VAL A 58 -1.13 16.90 1.54
C VAL A 58 -2.28 17.46 0.70
N THR A 59 -1.91 18.07 -0.42
CA THR A 59 -2.84 18.60 -1.42
C THR A 59 -2.78 17.76 -2.69
N PHE A 60 -3.92 17.55 -3.33
CA PHE A 60 -4.07 16.83 -4.58
C PHE A 60 -4.58 17.76 -5.67
N ARG A 61 -4.07 17.60 -6.89
CA ARG A 61 -4.62 18.22 -8.08
C ARG A 61 -5.48 17.21 -8.84
N ALA A 62 -6.76 17.53 -8.97
CA ALA A 62 -7.77 16.67 -9.58
C ALA A 62 -8.65 17.42 -10.58
N THR A 63 -9.30 16.69 -11.47
CA THR A 63 -10.30 17.20 -12.41
C THR A 63 -11.70 16.89 -11.88
N THR A 64 -12.59 17.88 -11.85
CA THR A 64 -14.01 17.69 -11.45
C THR A 64 -14.85 17.13 -12.59
N GLU A 65 -16.08 16.69 -12.31
CA GLU A 65 -17.05 16.28 -13.34
C GLU A 65 -17.36 17.38 -14.37
N ALA A 66 -17.27 18.65 -13.98
CA ALA A 66 -17.42 19.80 -14.90
C ALA A 66 -16.19 20.03 -15.80
N GLY A 67 -15.10 19.28 -15.61
CA GLY A 67 -13.85 19.43 -16.35
C GLY A 67 -12.88 20.46 -15.77
N ASP A 68 -13.19 21.07 -14.61
CA ASP A 68 -12.30 22.03 -13.96
C ASP A 68 -11.16 21.30 -13.25
N ARG A 69 -9.91 21.76 -13.42
CA ARG A 69 -8.77 21.27 -12.66
C ARG A 69 -8.58 22.12 -11.40
N ARG A 70 -8.59 21.49 -10.22
CA ARG A 70 -8.52 22.17 -8.91
C ARG A 70 -7.60 21.45 -7.95
N ASP A 71 -7.07 22.22 -7.00
CA ASP A 71 -6.33 21.70 -5.85
C ASP A 71 -7.32 21.46 -4.70
N ILE A 72 -7.26 20.28 -4.10
CA ILE A 72 -8.20 19.78 -3.10
C ILE A 72 -7.46 18.98 -2.02
N GLY A 73 -8.05 18.89 -0.83
CA GLY A 73 -7.48 18.10 0.27
C GLY A 73 -7.91 16.63 0.24
N LEU A 74 -7.29 15.82 1.10
CA LEU A 74 -7.70 14.41 1.28
C LEU A 74 -9.18 14.27 1.68
N ALA A 75 -9.68 15.15 2.55
CA ALA A 75 -11.07 15.12 2.98
C ALA A 75 -12.06 15.32 1.82
N ASP A 76 -11.71 16.15 0.85
CA ASP A 76 -12.53 16.34 -0.36
C ASP A 76 -12.53 15.08 -1.22
N LEU A 77 -11.38 14.41 -1.38
CA LEU A 77 -11.28 13.12 -2.08
C LEU A 77 -12.12 12.02 -1.42
N GLN A 78 -12.22 12.04 -0.10
CA GLN A 78 -12.97 11.05 0.67
C GLN A 78 -14.45 11.43 0.88
N SER A 79 -14.88 12.61 0.43
CA SER A 79 -16.24 13.13 0.63
C SER A 79 -17.32 12.44 -0.22
N GLY A 80 -16.91 11.60 -1.17
CA GLY A 80 -17.81 10.96 -2.15
C GLY A 80 -18.11 11.81 -3.38
N ALA A 81 -17.51 13.00 -3.50
CA ALA A 81 -17.53 13.76 -4.74
C ALA A 81 -16.68 13.06 -5.82
N THR A 82 -17.13 13.13 -7.08
CA THR A 82 -16.43 12.49 -8.19
C THR A 82 -15.27 13.35 -8.69
N TYR A 83 -14.07 12.78 -8.62
CA TYR A 83 -12.83 13.37 -9.10
C TYR A 83 -12.09 12.40 -10.02
N TYR A 84 -11.33 12.97 -10.96
CA TYR A 84 -10.59 12.26 -11.99
C TYR A 84 -9.16 12.75 -12.10
N ASN A 85 -8.27 11.93 -12.66
CA ASN A 85 -6.88 12.30 -12.99
C ASN A 85 -6.13 12.90 -11.79
N VAL A 86 -6.19 12.20 -10.67
CA VAL A 86 -5.72 12.72 -9.39
C VAL A 86 -4.22 12.52 -9.25
N THR A 87 -3.57 13.64 -8.95
CA THR A 87 -2.12 13.74 -8.81
C THR A 87 -1.81 14.47 -7.51
N LEU A 88 -0.71 14.16 -6.84
CA LEU A 88 -0.28 15.00 -5.72
C LEU A 88 0.14 16.38 -6.24
N ALA A 89 -0.22 17.43 -5.52
CA ALA A 89 0.24 18.79 -5.81
C ALA A 89 1.60 19.03 -5.11
N GLY A 90 2.52 19.71 -5.79
CA GLY A 90 3.85 20.07 -5.26
C GLY A 90 5.00 19.65 -6.18
N ASP A 91 6.16 20.29 -5.99
CA ASP A 91 7.33 20.13 -6.87
C ASP A 91 8.24 18.96 -6.46
N GLU A 92 8.18 18.50 -5.20
CA GLU A 92 9.03 17.43 -4.66
C GLU A 92 8.29 16.09 -4.48
N VAL A 93 7.25 15.87 -5.28
CA VAL A 93 6.44 14.66 -5.20
C VAL A 93 7.11 13.52 -5.97
N ARG A 94 7.32 12.40 -5.28
CA ARG A 94 7.68 11.14 -5.93
C ARG A 94 6.47 10.22 -5.94
N SER A 95 6.00 9.86 -7.12
CA SER A 95 4.88 8.93 -7.30
C SER A 95 5.26 7.73 -8.16
N ARG A 96 4.54 6.63 -7.97
CA ARG A 96 4.64 5.41 -8.76
C ARG A 96 3.24 4.94 -9.13
N HIS A 97 3.05 4.65 -10.41
CA HIS A 97 1.81 4.10 -10.94
C HIS A 97 1.95 2.59 -11.13
N LEU A 98 0.93 1.84 -10.71
CA LEU A 98 0.84 0.39 -10.86
C LEU A 98 -0.58 0.02 -11.30
N THR A 99 -0.71 -1.04 -12.09
CA THR A 99 -2.00 -1.62 -12.40
C THR A 99 -2.32 -2.74 -11.43
N VAL A 100 -3.46 -2.62 -10.74
CA VAL A 100 -4.00 -3.67 -9.89
C VAL A 100 -4.83 -4.60 -10.77
N ARG A 101 -4.40 -5.86 -10.87
CA ARG A 101 -5.03 -6.85 -11.75
C ARG A 101 -6.36 -7.34 -11.16
N PRO A 102 -7.33 -7.77 -12.01
CA PRO A 102 -8.56 -8.40 -11.56
C PRO A 102 -8.30 -9.63 -10.70
N THR A 103 -9.12 -9.84 -9.67
CA THR A 103 -9.14 -11.07 -8.84
C THR A 103 -7.75 -11.46 -8.31
N SER A 104 -6.95 -10.48 -7.89
CA SER A 104 -5.53 -10.67 -7.58
C SER A 104 -5.00 -9.65 -6.58
N ASN A 105 -3.88 -10.01 -5.94
CA ASN A 105 -3.19 -9.14 -4.98
C ASN A 105 -2.00 -8.48 -5.66
N THR A 106 -1.89 -7.16 -5.47
CA THR A 106 -0.76 -6.36 -5.93
C THR A 106 -0.05 -5.81 -4.71
N THR A 107 1.20 -6.22 -4.50
CA THR A 107 2.06 -5.70 -3.44
C THR A 107 3.16 -4.83 -4.04
N THR A 108 3.38 -3.66 -3.44
CA THR A 108 4.44 -2.75 -3.83
C THR A 108 5.15 -2.15 -2.62
N THR A 109 6.41 -1.79 -2.82
CA THR A 109 7.23 -1.08 -1.84
C THR A 109 7.27 0.40 -2.21
N VAL A 110 7.18 1.28 -1.23
CA VAL A 110 7.31 2.73 -1.39
C VAL A 110 8.80 3.08 -1.43
N GLU A 111 9.47 2.72 -2.52
CA GLU A 111 10.94 2.74 -2.66
C GLU A 111 11.58 4.13 -2.50
N THR A 112 10.79 5.21 -2.60
CA THR A 112 11.28 6.59 -2.49
C THR A 112 10.98 7.25 -1.16
N TRP A 113 10.43 6.49 -0.21
CA TRP A 113 10.15 6.93 1.14
C TRP A 113 11.44 6.97 1.97
N GLU A 114 11.55 7.99 2.81
CA GLU A 114 12.65 8.19 3.75
C GLU A 114 12.03 8.35 5.15
N PRO A 115 12.73 7.96 6.24
CA PRO A 115 12.24 8.14 7.60
C PRO A 115 11.76 9.58 7.86
N GLY A 116 10.56 9.71 8.44
CA GLY A 116 9.89 10.98 8.68
C GLY A 116 9.05 11.51 7.51
N ASN A 117 9.16 10.95 6.29
CA ASN A 117 8.26 11.34 5.21
C ASN A 117 6.87 10.73 5.40
N THR A 118 5.87 11.46 4.93
CA THR A 118 4.51 10.92 4.76
C THR A 118 4.42 10.21 3.41
N TRP A 119 3.61 9.16 3.34
CA TRP A 119 3.29 8.51 2.07
C TRP A 119 1.80 8.22 1.99
N GLY A 120 1.32 7.87 0.81
CA GLY A 120 -0.09 7.54 0.66
C GLY A 120 -0.36 6.88 -0.67
N TYR A 121 -1.64 6.68 -0.93
CA TYR A 121 -2.09 6.08 -2.17
C TYR A 121 -3.43 6.66 -2.64
N VAL A 122 -3.64 6.56 -3.95
CA VAL A 122 -4.91 6.81 -4.63
C VAL A 122 -5.19 5.62 -5.54
N VAL A 123 -6.43 5.12 -5.50
CA VAL A 123 -6.92 4.08 -6.39
C VAL A 123 -8.01 4.67 -7.28
N GLU A 124 -7.80 4.56 -8.59
CA GLU A 124 -8.71 5.04 -9.63
C GLU A 124 -9.27 3.85 -10.44
N GLY A 125 -10.54 3.96 -10.82
CA GLY A 125 -11.20 3.08 -11.78
C GLY A 125 -10.52 3.14 -13.14
N ASN A 126 -10.41 2.02 -13.85
CA ASN A 126 -9.71 2.02 -15.14
C ASN A 126 -10.55 2.56 -16.32
N ASP A 127 -11.87 2.52 -16.23
CA ASP A 127 -12.76 2.84 -17.36
C ASP A 127 -13.34 4.26 -17.25
N ASP A 128 -13.48 4.76 -16.03
CA ASP A 128 -14.00 6.08 -15.70
C ASP A 128 -12.98 6.98 -15.01
N GLU A 129 -11.80 6.47 -14.63
CA GLU A 129 -10.75 7.22 -13.90
C GLU A 129 -11.24 7.86 -12.60
N SER A 130 -12.39 7.43 -12.08
CA SER A 130 -12.96 7.96 -10.85
C SER A 130 -12.19 7.40 -9.66
N ILE A 131 -12.02 8.20 -8.60
CA ILE A 131 -11.44 7.70 -7.37
C ILE A 131 -12.39 6.74 -6.68
N ILE A 132 -11.85 5.59 -6.28
CA ILE A 132 -12.57 4.59 -5.48
C ILE A 132 -11.97 4.40 -4.08
N GLY A 133 -10.79 4.95 -3.83
CA GLY A 133 -10.10 4.88 -2.54
C GLY A 133 -8.87 5.76 -2.48
N SER A 134 -8.60 6.34 -1.31
CA SER A 134 -7.38 7.10 -1.05
C SER A 134 -7.08 7.16 0.45
N ASP A 135 -5.79 7.22 0.79
CA ASP A 135 -5.36 7.46 2.16
C ASP A 135 -3.98 8.13 2.21
N VAL A 136 -3.69 8.80 3.33
CA VAL A 136 -2.40 9.41 3.65
C VAL A 136 -1.94 8.87 5.01
N ILE A 137 -0.74 8.30 5.02
CA ILE A 137 -0.14 7.58 6.13
C ILE A 137 1.08 8.36 6.62
N THR A 138 0.99 8.82 7.87
CA THR A 138 1.99 9.67 8.51
C THR A 138 2.87 8.92 9.52
N CYS A 139 2.96 7.59 9.44
CA CYS A 139 3.90 6.92 10.36
C CYS A 139 5.33 7.37 10.02
N GLU A 140 6.11 7.74 11.04
CA GLU A 140 7.44 8.32 10.85
C GLU A 140 8.55 7.26 10.71
N ARG A 141 8.27 6.01 11.11
CA ARG A 141 9.26 4.92 11.20
C ARG A 141 9.13 3.91 10.09
N GLU A 142 10.21 3.19 9.83
CA GLU A 142 10.28 2.09 8.85
C GLU A 142 9.41 0.88 9.25
N GLY A 143 9.25 -0.07 8.32
CA GLY A 143 8.52 -1.32 8.55
C GLY A 143 6.99 -1.18 8.50
N GLN A 144 6.49 -0.07 7.98
CA GLN A 144 5.06 0.21 7.84
C GLN A 144 4.42 -0.73 6.82
N ARG A 145 3.19 -1.14 7.09
CA ARG A 145 2.41 -1.98 6.17
C ARG A 145 0.99 -1.45 6.06
N ALA A 146 0.51 -1.25 4.85
CA ALA A 146 -0.89 -1.00 4.58
C ALA A 146 -1.49 -2.14 3.76
N HIS A 147 -2.73 -2.48 4.06
CA HIS A 147 -3.53 -3.42 3.30
C HIS A 147 -4.85 -2.75 2.92
N VAL A 148 -5.26 -2.93 1.66
CA VAL A 148 -6.48 -2.36 1.09
C VAL A 148 -7.22 -3.47 0.36
N THR A 149 -8.53 -3.55 0.56
CA THR A 149 -9.40 -4.49 -0.16
C THR A 149 -10.41 -3.72 -0.99
N ILE A 150 -10.46 -4.04 -2.28
CA ILE A 150 -11.43 -3.50 -3.23
C ILE A 150 -12.50 -4.56 -3.51
N VAL A 151 -13.77 -4.17 -3.32
CA VAL A 151 -14.95 -5.01 -3.56
C VAL A 151 -16.04 -4.16 -4.19
N ASP A 152 -16.68 -4.68 -5.23
CA ASP A 152 -17.79 -4.07 -5.96
C ASP A 152 -17.51 -2.62 -6.42
N GLY A 153 -16.26 -2.33 -6.79
CA GLY A 153 -15.83 -1.02 -7.27
C GLY A 153 -15.49 -0.01 -6.17
N PHE A 154 -15.45 -0.41 -4.91
CA PHE A 154 -15.14 0.47 -3.78
C PHE A 154 -14.01 -0.06 -2.92
N GLN A 155 -13.25 0.85 -2.31
CA GLN A 155 -12.41 0.47 -1.16
C GLN A 155 -13.33 0.15 0.03
N GLU A 156 -13.47 -1.13 0.38
CA GLU A 156 -14.30 -1.55 1.50
C GLU A 156 -13.55 -1.62 2.82
N GLN A 157 -12.28 -2.04 2.78
CA GLN A 157 -11.47 -2.24 3.98
C GLN A 157 -10.08 -1.69 3.76
N TRP A 158 -9.55 -1.05 4.80
CA TRP A 158 -8.15 -0.66 4.84
C TRP A 158 -7.61 -0.81 6.26
N THR A 159 -6.36 -1.26 6.36
CA THR A 159 -5.62 -1.31 7.62
C THR A 159 -4.22 -0.79 7.43
N THR A 160 -3.78 0.02 8.38
CA THR A 160 -2.41 0.53 8.42
C THR A 160 -1.76 0.08 9.72
N HIS A 161 -0.64 -0.61 9.59
CA HIS A 161 0.21 -1.03 10.68
C HIS A 161 1.49 -0.20 10.67
N CYS A 162 1.56 0.78 11.57
CA CYS A 162 2.82 1.42 11.91
C CYS A 162 3.63 0.48 12.83
N ALA A 163 4.93 0.32 12.57
CA ALA A 163 5.81 -0.38 13.49
C ALA A 163 5.89 0.44 14.80
N TRP A 164 5.34 -0.09 15.90
CA TRP A 164 5.47 0.51 17.23
C TRP A 164 6.75 0.02 17.91
N GLU A 165 7.31 0.85 18.79
CA GLU A 165 8.47 0.52 19.61
C GLU A 165 8.22 -0.75 20.43
N ARG A 166 9.13 -1.73 20.35
CA ARG A 166 9.35 -2.54 21.55
C ARG A 166 9.87 -1.58 22.62
N ALA A 167 9.04 -1.33 23.63
CA ALA A 167 9.46 -0.75 24.90
C ALA A 167 10.53 -1.64 25.56
#